data_AF-A0A3D1R7C3-F1
#
_entry.id   AF-A0A3D1R7C3-F1
#
_cell.length_a   1.000
_cell.length_b   1.000
_cell.length_c   1.000
_cell.angle_alpha   90.00
_cell.angle_beta   90.00
_cell.angle_gamma   90.00
#
_symmetry.space_group_name_H-M   'P 1'
#
loop_
_entity.id
_entity.type
_entity.pdbx_description
1 polymer ?
#
loop_
_entity_poly.entity_id
_entity_poly.type
_entity_poly.pdbx_seq_one_letter_code
_entity_poly.pdbx_strand_id
1 'polypeptide(L)'
;MKQLHLLTSVVLAGFIFLPGCICVHDEWGDCNDDCYSCDYDGDCWTEPVDAGHPLYCFDHSDCAAGFYCSFDGRCVPGTQPATCTQTADCAPSESCVDGRCVPMRCDVEGKACPPDMSCIAGSCVKGCTADSQCPAGKRCSDGNCIDASAPCRTSADCTPGEDCVNQTCGKLCAADTDCPTGFLCSDHLCVRDLSYCLSNGECPFPSTCIEGVCQIVCAEDTECPIGKYCDNNLCVPPCTADSQCAQDKICHSGRCTSPCTESADCAQDEVCQGAACIPACSEQNLCGDNQRCIAGVCRRECLADSECAADEYCQNNVCGAPCVADTECGEGNVCRSGHCRLACEVDTQCANGEVCEANACEKGCLIDTECGSSEVCRAGHCLPGCSSDEQCGAGKVCRGGACVVGCSADSQCEPGQLCVEGGCEVACAGDAQCPTGQICQSGQCVVGCIADSQCQPGELCQNGGCKPGCVSDLQCPTGNLCVGGQCQPGCISDTQCATGEICKAGQCAPGCISDAQCGAGMICRAGECKVGCTSDSQCTAPATCQDGQCR
;
A
#
# COMPACT_ATOMS: atom_id res chain seq x y z
N MET A 1 12.87 -32.05 -31.81
CA MET A 1 12.34 -33.37 -32.26
C MET A 1 11.09 -33.64 -31.43
N LYS A 2 9.92 -33.11 -31.82
CA LYS A 2 8.80 -33.78 -32.52
C LYS A 2 8.21 -34.99 -31.77
N GLN A 3 6.94 -34.85 -31.36
CA GLN A 3 5.84 -35.82 -31.20
C GLN A 3 4.62 -34.95 -30.77
N LEU A 4 3.63 -34.52 -31.56
CA LEU A 4 2.76 -35.06 -32.63
C LEU A 4 1.80 -36.18 -32.21
N HIS A 5 0.60 -35.79 -31.74
CA HIS A 5 -0.63 -36.58 -31.89
C HIS A 5 -1.77 -35.70 -32.43
N LEU A 6 -2.17 -36.00 -33.67
CA LEU A 6 -3.45 -35.73 -34.36
C LEU A 6 -4.59 -36.49 -33.63
N LEU A 7 -5.89 -36.17 -33.64
CA LEU A 7 -6.82 -35.49 -34.56
C LEU A 7 -8.18 -35.37 -33.82
N THR A 8 -8.92 -34.27 -33.97
CA THR A 8 -10.31 -34.26 -34.52
C THR A 8 -10.77 -32.82 -34.75
N SER A 9 -11.25 -32.58 -35.98
CA SER A 9 -11.64 -31.30 -36.56
C SER A 9 -12.94 -30.74 -35.98
N VAL A 10 -12.97 -29.44 -35.71
CA VAL A 10 -14.12 -28.56 -36.03
C VAL A 10 -13.56 -27.23 -36.53
N VAL A 11 -13.88 -26.89 -37.77
CA VAL A 11 -13.58 -25.61 -38.41
C VAL A 11 -14.68 -24.64 -38.04
N LEU A 12 -14.33 -23.49 -37.44
CA LEU A 12 -15.01 -22.21 -37.68
C LEU A 12 -14.15 -21.04 -37.18
N ALA A 13 -13.78 -20.19 -38.17
CA ALA A 13 -13.42 -18.77 -38.11
C ALA A 13 -12.27 -18.33 -37.17
N GLY A 14 -11.22 -17.79 -37.79
CA GLY A 14 -9.95 -17.46 -37.16
C GLY A 14 -9.98 -16.26 -36.21
N PHE A 15 -9.08 -16.33 -35.22
CA PHE A 15 -8.33 -15.21 -34.69
C PHE A 15 -6.90 -15.69 -34.42
N ILE A 16 -5.92 -15.03 -35.03
CA ILE A 16 -4.50 -15.21 -34.74
C ILE A 16 -4.22 -14.34 -33.51
N PHE A 17 -3.79 -14.94 -32.40
CA PHE A 17 -3.17 -14.18 -31.31
C PHE A 17 -1.73 -13.83 -31.73
N LEU A 18 -1.47 -12.53 -31.88
CA LEU A 18 -0.14 -11.91 -31.82
C LEU A 18 -0.01 -11.20 -30.45
N PRO A 19 1.22 -11.04 -29.92
CA PRO A 19 1.44 -10.73 -28.49
C PRO A 19 0.93 -9.33 -28.13
N GLY A 20 0.15 -9.25 -27.05
CA GLY A 20 -0.37 -7.99 -26.52
C GLY A 20 0.73 -7.14 -25.86
N CYS A 21 0.52 -5.82 -25.87
CA CYS A 21 1.30 -4.84 -25.11
C CYS A 21 1.21 -5.14 -23.60
N ILE A 22 2.31 -5.00 -22.87
CA ILE A 22 2.35 -5.11 -21.40
C ILE A 22 2.84 -3.78 -20.84
N CYS A 23 2.07 -3.18 -19.93
CA CYS A 23 2.51 -2.08 -19.09
C CYS A 23 3.32 -2.63 -17.91
N VAL A 24 4.49 -2.06 -17.63
CA VAL A 24 5.23 -2.28 -16.36
C VAL A 24 5.19 -0.96 -15.59
N HIS A 25 4.79 -1.03 -14.32
CA HIS A 25 4.54 0.12 -13.46
C HIS A 25 5.85 0.67 -12.89
N ASP A 26 6.39 1.72 -13.51
CA ASP A 26 7.49 2.54 -12.99
C ASP A 26 7.11 4.04 -13.06
N GLU A 27 7.55 4.84 -12.08
CA GLU A 27 7.02 6.15 -11.65
C GLU A 27 6.99 7.34 -12.66
N TRP A 28 7.15 7.13 -13.97
CA TRP A 28 7.22 8.24 -14.94
C TRP A 28 6.31 8.13 -16.19
N GLY A 29 5.50 7.07 -16.32
CA GLY A 29 4.32 7.07 -17.21
C GLY A 29 4.55 7.44 -18.69
N ASP A 30 5.55 6.87 -19.36
CA ASP A 30 5.74 7.01 -20.82
C ASP A 30 5.45 5.69 -21.57
N CYS A 31 4.68 5.78 -22.66
CA CYS A 31 4.28 4.68 -23.55
C CYS A 31 5.40 4.45 -24.62
N ASN A 32 5.77 3.20 -24.97
CA ASN A 32 6.88 2.90 -25.91
C ASN A 32 6.62 3.42 -27.34
N ASP A 33 7.68 3.63 -28.15
CA ASP A 33 7.75 4.37 -29.44
C ASP A 33 6.73 4.01 -30.57
N ASP A 34 5.79 3.08 -30.33
CA ASP A 34 4.74 2.67 -31.28
C ASP A 34 3.30 2.97 -30.77
N CYS A 35 3.09 3.84 -29.78
CA CYS A 35 1.76 4.26 -29.27
C CYS A 35 1.53 5.78 -29.30
N TYR A 36 0.33 6.24 -29.68
CA TYR A 36 0.03 7.66 -29.97
C TYR A 36 -0.64 8.49 -28.83
N SER A 37 -1.29 7.88 -27.82
CA SER A 37 -1.83 8.58 -26.61
C SER A 37 -2.33 7.58 -25.55
N CYS A 38 -2.37 8.01 -24.27
CA CYS A 38 -2.80 7.22 -23.10
C CYS A 38 -3.95 7.99 -22.35
N ASP A 39 -5.01 7.32 -21.90
CA ASP A 39 -6.17 7.92 -21.16
C ASP A 39 -6.03 7.73 -19.62
N TYR A 40 -6.86 8.40 -18.81
CA TYR A 40 -6.84 8.44 -17.34
C TYR A 40 -7.02 7.07 -16.66
N ASP A 41 -7.51 6.05 -17.39
CA ASP A 41 -7.65 4.65 -16.93
C ASP A 41 -6.48 3.73 -17.35
N GLY A 42 -5.50 4.21 -18.12
CA GLY A 42 -4.25 3.49 -18.39
C GLY A 42 -4.22 2.54 -19.60
N ASP A 43 -5.19 2.61 -20.52
CA ASP A 43 -5.24 1.78 -21.73
C ASP A 43 -4.51 2.40 -22.95
N CYS A 44 -3.75 1.58 -23.69
CA CYS A 44 -3.06 1.96 -24.95
C CYS A 44 -3.84 1.49 -26.20
N TRP A 45 -4.01 2.38 -27.19
CA TRP A 45 -4.77 2.10 -28.42
C TRP A 45 -3.87 1.90 -29.65
N THR A 46 -4.15 0.88 -30.49
CA THR A 46 -3.28 0.51 -31.62
C THR A 46 -3.89 0.55 -33.03
N GLU A 47 -5.15 0.95 -33.32
CA GLU A 47 -5.63 1.19 -34.73
C GLU A 47 -6.86 2.14 -34.83
N PRO A 48 -7.13 2.76 -36.02
CA PRO A 48 -7.78 4.07 -36.15
C PRO A 48 -9.31 4.03 -36.37
N VAL A 49 -10.05 4.94 -35.74
CA VAL A 49 -11.46 5.21 -36.08
C VAL A 49 -11.52 6.33 -37.11
N ASP A 50 -12.17 6.00 -38.22
CA ASP A 50 -12.42 6.71 -39.48
C ASP A 50 -12.34 8.26 -39.56
N ALA A 51 -11.74 8.69 -40.68
CA ALA A 51 -11.72 10.01 -41.32
C ALA A 51 -10.87 11.12 -40.66
N GLY A 52 -9.55 11.02 -40.84
CA GLY A 52 -8.58 11.98 -40.33
C GLY A 52 -8.75 13.42 -40.81
N HIS A 53 -8.90 14.34 -39.87
CA HIS A 53 -8.47 15.75 -39.91
C HIS A 53 -8.31 16.26 -38.46
N PRO A 54 -7.39 17.21 -38.17
CA PRO A 54 -7.07 17.62 -36.81
C PRO A 54 -8.21 18.40 -36.14
N LEU A 55 -8.49 18.11 -34.85
CA LEU A 55 -9.43 18.87 -33.99
C LEU A 55 -8.99 20.33 -33.78
N TYR A 56 -7.70 20.59 -34.01
CA TYR A 56 -7.04 21.87 -33.83
C TYR A 56 -6.45 22.37 -35.15
N CYS A 57 -6.41 23.68 -35.35
CA CYS A 57 -6.06 24.31 -36.62
C CYS A 57 -5.27 25.60 -36.38
N PHE A 58 -4.37 25.91 -37.32
CA PHE A 58 -3.68 27.19 -37.39
C PHE A 58 -4.27 28.09 -38.47
N ASP A 59 -4.80 27.49 -39.54
CA ASP A 59 -5.62 28.15 -40.54
C ASP A 59 -6.79 27.28 -41.01
N HIS A 60 -7.67 27.84 -41.84
CA HIS A 60 -8.94 27.21 -42.21
C HIS A 60 -8.77 26.00 -43.13
N SER A 61 -7.64 25.88 -43.82
CA SER A 61 -7.35 24.75 -44.71
C SER A 61 -6.96 23.48 -43.95
N ASP A 62 -6.64 23.62 -42.66
CA ASP A 62 -6.41 22.50 -41.75
C ASP A 62 -7.70 21.76 -41.38
N CYS A 63 -8.87 22.40 -41.57
CA CYS A 63 -10.18 21.85 -41.22
C CYS A 63 -10.87 21.13 -42.39
N ALA A 64 -11.60 20.07 -42.07
CA ALA A 64 -12.40 19.31 -43.03
C ALA A 64 -13.50 20.15 -43.69
N ALA A 65 -13.95 19.76 -44.88
CA ALA A 65 -15.00 20.46 -45.61
C ALA A 65 -16.29 20.57 -44.80
N GLY A 66 -16.80 21.80 -44.61
CA GLY A 66 -17.95 22.09 -43.74
C GLY A 66 -17.58 22.47 -42.31
N PHE A 67 -16.29 22.68 -42.02
CA PHE A 67 -15.76 23.20 -40.77
C PHE A 67 -14.77 24.34 -41.04
N TYR A 68 -14.58 25.24 -40.08
CA TYR A 68 -13.61 26.34 -40.18
C TYR A 68 -12.85 26.54 -38.87
N CYS A 69 -11.70 27.21 -38.94
CA CYS A 69 -10.83 27.38 -37.79
C CYS A 69 -11.28 28.54 -36.90
N SER A 70 -11.70 28.23 -35.68
CA SER A 70 -12.07 29.19 -34.64
C SER A 70 -10.83 29.83 -34.01
N PHE A 71 -11.00 30.99 -33.35
CA PHE A 71 -9.91 31.78 -32.75
C PHE A 71 -9.16 31.03 -31.62
N ASP A 72 -9.84 30.11 -30.95
CA ASP A 72 -9.25 29.19 -29.96
C ASP A 72 -8.49 28.01 -30.60
N GLY A 73 -8.27 28.05 -31.92
CA GLY A 73 -7.48 27.09 -32.67
C GLY A 73 -8.20 25.75 -32.87
N ARG A 74 -9.54 25.74 -32.92
CA ARG A 74 -10.37 24.53 -33.07
C ARG A 74 -11.23 24.56 -34.33
N CYS A 75 -11.40 23.41 -34.99
CA CYS A 75 -12.28 23.30 -36.15
C CYS A 75 -13.76 23.17 -35.72
N VAL A 76 -14.61 24.15 -36.06
CA VAL A 76 -16.03 24.17 -35.68
C VAL A 76 -16.96 24.03 -36.91
N PRO A 77 -18.13 23.36 -36.79
CA PRO A 77 -19.02 23.12 -37.92
C PRO A 77 -19.60 24.42 -38.49
N GLY A 78 -19.49 24.61 -39.80
CA GLY A 78 -20.03 25.77 -40.51
C GLY A 78 -19.76 25.70 -42.01
N THR A 79 -20.70 26.18 -42.82
CA THR A 79 -20.43 26.41 -44.25
C THR A 79 -19.38 27.51 -44.37
N GLN A 80 -18.25 27.21 -45.02
CA GLN A 80 -17.08 28.05 -45.38
C GLN A 80 -17.17 29.57 -45.10
N PRO A 81 -16.06 30.26 -44.74
CA PRO A 81 -16.12 31.70 -44.43
C PRO A 81 -16.80 32.42 -45.58
N ALA A 82 -17.81 33.24 -45.24
CA ALA A 82 -18.67 33.92 -46.20
C ALA A 82 -17.81 34.52 -47.31
N THR A 83 -17.94 33.97 -48.53
CA THR A 83 -17.35 34.60 -49.70
C THR A 83 -18.03 35.94 -49.84
N CYS A 84 -17.28 37.02 -49.72
CA CYS A 84 -17.81 38.35 -49.77
C CYS A 84 -17.52 38.95 -51.15
N THR A 85 -18.42 39.81 -51.62
CA THR A 85 -18.15 40.66 -52.79
C THR A 85 -17.95 42.11 -52.37
N GLN A 86 -18.41 42.45 -51.16
CA GLN A 86 -18.31 43.75 -50.54
C GLN A 86 -18.28 43.60 -49.01
N THR A 87 -17.70 44.57 -48.31
CA THR A 87 -17.50 44.51 -46.84
C THR A 87 -18.79 44.38 -46.03
N ALA A 88 -19.94 44.81 -46.57
CA ALA A 88 -21.24 44.66 -45.91
C ALA A 88 -21.72 43.19 -45.81
N ASP A 89 -21.09 42.29 -46.56
CA ASP A 89 -21.37 40.85 -46.53
C ASP A 89 -20.67 40.15 -45.34
N CYS A 90 -19.82 40.87 -44.60
CA CYS A 90 -18.99 40.37 -43.50
C CYS A 90 -19.51 40.79 -42.12
N ALA A 91 -19.05 40.11 -41.06
CA ALA A 91 -19.44 40.43 -39.69
C ALA A 91 -18.91 41.83 -39.26
N PRO A 92 -19.57 42.50 -38.30
CA PRO A 92 -19.05 43.76 -37.76
C PRO A 92 -17.65 43.56 -37.19
N SER A 93 -16.65 44.31 -37.69
CA SER A 93 -15.18 44.23 -37.48
C SER A 93 -14.35 43.50 -38.57
N GLU A 94 -14.97 43.09 -39.67
CA GLU A 94 -14.28 42.48 -40.83
C GLU A 94 -14.43 43.32 -42.11
N SER A 95 -13.51 43.14 -43.06
CA SER A 95 -13.51 43.75 -44.38
C SER A 95 -13.36 42.70 -45.48
N CYS A 96 -14.00 42.93 -46.62
CA CYS A 96 -13.89 42.01 -47.74
C CYS A 96 -12.59 42.28 -48.52
N VAL A 97 -11.67 41.32 -48.51
CA VAL A 97 -10.41 41.38 -49.27
C VAL A 97 -10.27 40.09 -50.07
N ASP A 98 -10.13 40.22 -51.39
CA ASP A 98 -9.97 39.11 -52.34
C ASP A 98 -11.01 37.99 -52.16
N GLY A 99 -12.27 38.39 -51.96
CA GLY A 99 -13.40 37.47 -51.88
C GLY A 99 -13.58 36.80 -50.52
N ARG A 100 -12.83 37.24 -49.49
CA ARG A 100 -12.87 36.68 -48.14
C ARG A 100 -13.00 37.78 -47.08
N CYS A 101 -13.83 37.52 -46.07
CA CYS A 101 -13.93 38.38 -44.90
C CYS A 101 -12.67 38.22 -44.05
N VAL A 102 -11.91 39.31 -43.89
CA VAL A 102 -10.71 39.36 -43.05
C VAL A 102 -10.85 40.46 -42.00
N PRO A 103 -10.33 40.29 -40.77
CA PRO A 103 -10.43 41.29 -39.71
C PRO A 103 -9.87 42.65 -40.12
N MET A 104 -10.58 43.74 -39.78
CA MET A 104 -10.12 45.11 -40.04
C MET A 104 -8.93 45.47 -39.15
N ARG A 105 -7.77 45.74 -39.77
CA ARG A 105 -6.60 46.29 -39.09
C ARG A 105 -6.61 47.82 -39.13
N CYS A 106 -6.19 48.43 -38.02
CA CYS A 106 -6.08 49.88 -37.86
C CYS A 106 -4.61 50.30 -37.66
N ASP A 107 -4.32 51.59 -37.86
CA ASP A 107 -3.00 52.24 -37.71
C ASP A 107 -1.88 51.91 -38.72
N VAL A 108 -2.07 50.99 -39.66
CA VAL A 108 -1.18 50.86 -40.83
C VAL A 108 -1.87 51.50 -42.03
N GLU A 109 -1.34 52.66 -42.46
CA GLU A 109 -1.84 53.48 -43.60
C GLU A 109 -3.07 54.38 -43.35
N GLY A 110 -3.29 54.84 -42.11
CA GLY A 110 -4.26 55.91 -41.83
C GLY A 110 -5.74 55.49 -41.92
N LYS A 111 -6.03 54.20 -41.80
CA LYS A 111 -7.40 53.68 -41.70
C LYS A 111 -7.92 53.78 -40.26
N ALA A 112 -9.00 54.55 -40.08
CA ALA A 112 -9.75 54.65 -38.83
C ALA A 112 -10.83 53.56 -38.74
N CYS A 113 -11.13 53.10 -37.53
CA CYS A 113 -12.24 52.17 -37.29
C CYS A 113 -13.60 52.84 -37.58
N PRO A 114 -14.66 52.07 -37.91
CA PRO A 114 -16.02 52.60 -38.02
C PRO A 114 -16.52 53.25 -36.72
N PRO A 115 -17.61 54.04 -36.76
CA PRO A 115 -18.25 54.57 -35.56
C PRO A 115 -18.58 53.44 -34.56
N ASP A 116 -18.38 53.70 -33.26
CA ASP A 116 -18.53 52.75 -32.13
C ASP A 116 -17.45 51.66 -31.97
N MET A 117 -16.30 51.81 -32.65
CA MET A 117 -15.13 50.93 -32.48
C MET A 117 -13.85 51.74 -32.23
N SER A 118 -12.93 51.17 -31.45
CA SER A 118 -11.63 51.74 -31.07
C SER A 118 -10.49 50.85 -31.55
N CYS A 119 -9.36 51.46 -31.92
CA CYS A 119 -8.16 50.73 -32.35
C CYS A 119 -7.33 50.30 -31.14
N ILE A 120 -7.18 49.00 -30.93
CA ILE A 120 -6.34 48.46 -29.85
C ILE A 120 -5.39 47.43 -30.45
N ALA A 121 -4.08 47.64 -30.28
CA ALA A 121 -3.01 46.78 -30.76
C ALA A 121 -3.10 46.41 -32.28
N GLY A 122 -3.62 47.33 -33.10
CA GLY A 122 -3.73 47.16 -34.55
C GLY A 122 -5.01 46.47 -35.03
N SER A 123 -5.98 46.22 -34.14
CA SER A 123 -7.30 45.65 -34.46
C SER A 123 -8.44 46.55 -33.99
N CYS A 124 -9.50 46.66 -34.80
CA CYS A 124 -10.70 47.40 -34.42
C CYS A 124 -11.59 46.56 -33.50
N VAL A 125 -11.72 46.97 -32.24
CA VAL A 125 -12.57 46.32 -31.23
C VAL A 125 -13.66 47.28 -30.74
N LYS A 126 -14.78 46.75 -30.28
CA LYS A 126 -15.89 47.56 -29.76
C LYS A 126 -15.49 48.15 -28.39
N GLY A 127 -15.20 49.45 -28.34
CA GLY A 127 -14.86 50.16 -27.11
C GLY A 127 -16.10 50.58 -26.31
N CYS A 128 -15.89 51.13 -25.11
CA CYS A 128 -16.97 51.66 -24.27
C CYS A 128 -16.66 53.07 -23.76
N THR A 129 -17.70 53.83 -23.41
CA THR A 129 -17.63 55.13 -22.73
C THR A 129 -18.49 55.20 -21.47
N ALA A 130 -19.33 54.18 -21.26
CA ALA A 130 -20.17 53.98 -20.08
C ALA A 130 -20.48 52.48 -19.94
N ASP A 131 -20.76 52.04 -18.71
CA ASP A 131 -20.96 50.62 -18.36
C ASP A 131 -22.11 49.97 -19.13
N SER A 132 -23.15 50.74 -19.48
CA SER A 132 -24.31 50.25 -20.24
C SER A 132 -23.97 49.80 -21.66
N GLN A 133 -22.76 50.09 -22.14
CA GLN A 133 -22.27 49.67 -23.45
C GLN A 133 -21.51 48.33 -23.38
N CYS A 134 -21.27 47.80 -22.18
CA CYS A 134 -20.60 46.54 -21.94
C CYS A 134 -21.59 45.36 -21.81
N PRO A 135 -21.21 44.14 -22.24
CA PRO A 135 -21.99 42.93 -22.01
C PRO A 135 -22.24 42.68 -20.53
N ALA A 136 -23.27 41.89 -20.21
CA ALA A 136 -23.62 41.54 -18.83
C ALA A 136 -22.40 40.95 -18.08
N GLY A 137 -22.10 41.50 -16.90
CA GLY A 137 -20.96 41.10 -16.07
C GLY A 137 -19.67 41.92 -16.29
N LYS A 138 -19.66 42.91 -17.19
CA LYS A 138 -18.51 43.79 -17.45
C LYS A 138 -18.85 45.27 -17.27
N ARG A 139 -17.87 46.10 -16.93
CA ARG A 139 -17.99 47.56 -16.78
C ARG A 139 -16.92 48.31 -17.57
N CYS A 140 -17.15 49.58 -17.86
CA CYS A 140 -16.27 50.39 -18.68
C CYS A 140 -15.18 51.08 -17.85
N SER A 141 -13.91 50.78 -18.14
CA SER A 141 -12.75 51.44 -17.54
C SER A 141 -11.73 51.78 -18.62
N ASP A 142 -11.33 53.05 -18.69
CA ASP A 142 -10.37 53.58 -19.69
C ASP A 142 -10.64 53.14 -21.13
N GLY A 143 -11.92 53.15 -21.52
CA GLY A 143 -12.35 52.80 -22.88
C GLY A 143 -12.57 51.30 -23.13
N ASN A 144 -12.33 50.45 -22.12
CA ASN A 144 -12.38 48.99 -22.21
C ASN A 144 -13.43 48.38 -21.30
N CYS A 145 -14.15 47.36 -21.78
CA CYS A 145 -15.03 46.57 -20.94
C CYS A 145 -14.22 45.53 -20.14
N ILE A 146 -14.02 45.79 -18.85
CA ILE A 146 -13.36 44.89 -17.90
C ILE A 146 -14.38 44.08 -17.10
N ASP A 147 -14.02 42.92 -16.56
CA ASP A 147 -14.90 42.16 -15.68
C ASP A 147 -15.26 42.97 -14.42
N ALA A 148 -16.54 42.99 -14.06
CA ALA A 148 -17.05 43.74 -12.91
C ALA A 148 -16.55 43.17 -11.55
N SER A 149 -15.87 42.02 -11.57
CA SER A 149 -15.17 41.40 -10.43
C SER A 149 -13.76 41.96 -10.18
N ALA A 150 -13.34 43.02 -10.89
CA ALA A 150 -12.08 43.70 -10.59
C ALA A 150 -12.12 44.38 -9.19
N PRO A 151 -10.97 44.47 -8.49
CA PRO A 151 -10.92 44.97 -7.12
C PRO A 151 -11.48 46.39 -7.00
N CYS A 152 -12.48 46.57 -6.15
CA CYS A 152 -13.08 47.89 -5.90
C CYS A 152 -12.09 48.79 -5.13
N ARG A 153 -12.08 50.10 -5.42
CA ARG A 153 -11.27 51.08 -4.68
C ARG A 153 -12.11 51.93 -3.73
N THR A 154 -13.38 52.16 -4.08
CA THR A 154 -14.37 52.89 -3.28
C THR A 154 -15.75 52.25 -3.43
N SER A 155 -16.68 52.47 -2.51
CA SER A 155 -18.06 51.94 -2.63
C SER A 155 -18.82 52.50 -3.83
N ALA A 156 -18.35 53.58 -4.47
CA ALA A 156 -18.92 54.08 -5.73
C ALA A 156 -18.58 53.19 -6.93
N ASP A 157 -17.60 52.30 -6.78
CA ASP A 157 -17.21 51.31 -7.78
C ASP A 157 -18.13 50.07 -7.75
N CYS A 158 -19.04 49.99 -6.77
CA CYS A 158 -19.93 48.85 -6.55
C CYS A 158 -21.36 49.15 -7.03
N THR A 159 -22.18 48.09 -7.17
CA THR A 159 -23.57 48.29 -7.56
C THR A 159 -24.34 49.02 -6.43
N PRO A 160 -25.41 49.79 -6.75
CA PRO A 160 -26.14 50.53 -5.74
C PRO A 160 -26.68 49.63 -4.61
N GLY A 161 -26.16 49.81 -3.39
CA GLY A 161 -26.50 48.98 -2.22
C GLY A 161 -25.39 48.07 -1.71
N GLU A 162 -24.23 48.05 -2.38
CA GLU A 162 -23.03 47.33 -1.96
C GLU A 162 -21.92 48.28 -1.49
N ASP A 163 -21.09 47.79 -0.57
CA ASP A 163 -19.92 48.50 -0.08
C ASP A 163 -18.63 47.85 -0.55
N CYS A 164 -17.60 48.68 -0.73
CA CYS A 164 -16.27 48.19 -1.05
C CYS A 164 -15.49 47.88 0.23
N VAL A 165 -15.25 46.60 0.49
CA VAL A 165 -14.48 46.13 1.66
C VAL A 165 -13.36 45.23 1.16
N ASN A 166 -12.11 45.53 1.52
CA ASN A 166 -10.93 44.76 1.14
C ASN A 166 -10.87 44.42 -0.36
N GLN A 167 -11.16 45.42 -1.19
CA GLN A 167 -11.18 45.30 -2.65
C GLN A 167 -12.27 44.40 -3.22
N THR A 168 -13.27 44.00 -2.43
CA THR A 168 -14.43 43.21 -2.88
C THR A 168 -15.71 44.00 -2.64
N CYS A 169 -16.56 44.10 -3.66
CA CYS A 169 -17.89 44.67 -3.53
C CYS A 169 -18.83 43.62 -2.91
N GLY A 170 -19.60 44.01 -1.89
CA GLY A 170 -20.63 43.15 -1.33
C GLY A 170 -21.47 43.83 -0.27
N LYS A 171 -22.51 43.13 0.19
CA LYS A 171 -23.39 43.61 1.26
C LYS A 171 -22.75 43.34 2.62
N LEU A 172 -22.77 44.33 3.51
CA LEU A 172 -22.28 44.16 4.87
C LEU A 172 -23.21 43.25 5.69
N CYS A 173 -22.62 42.43 6.56
CA CYS A 173 -23.33 41.52 7.44
C CYS A 173 -22.69 41.46 8.84
N ALA A 174 -23.49 41.12 9.85
CA ALA A 174 -23.02 40.80 11.19
C ALA A 174 -23.19 39.30 11.52
N ALA A 175 -24.15 38.63 10.88
CA ALA A 175 -24.37 37.19 10.92
C ALA A 175 -24.86 36.67 9.55
N ASP A 176 -24.82 35.36 9.34
CA ASP A 176 -25.24 34.70 8.10
C ASP A 176 -26.69 35.05 7.70
N THR A 177 -27.56 35.30 8.68
CA THR A 177 -28.97 35.69 8.46
C THR A 177 -29.15 37.07 7.83
N ASP A 178 -28.13 37.93 7.87
CA ASP A 178 -28.16 39.25 7.23
C ASP A 178 -27.88 39.16 5.71
N CYS A 179 -27.33 38.01 5.30
CA CYS A 179 -27.01 37.69 3.93
C CYS A 179 -28.20 37.07 3.19
N PRO A 180 -28.37 37.40 1.89
CA PRO A 180 -29.37 36.75 1.05
C PRO A 180 -29.06 35.25 0.92
N THR A 181 -30.09 34.47 0.59
CA THR A 181 -29.96 33.01 0.41
C THR A 181 -28.81 32.66 -0.53
N GLY A 182 -27.94 31.74 -0.11
CA GLY A 182 -26.73 31.33 -0.86
C GLY A 182 -25.47 32.12 -0.55
N PHE A 183 -25.49 32.97 0.47
CA PHE A 183 -24.34 33.73 0.93
C PHE A 183 -24.15 33.57 2.44
N LEU A 184 -22.90 33.42 2.87
CA LEU A 184 -22.49 33.37 4.27
C LEU A 184 -21.80 34.67 4.65
N CYS A 185 -21.89 35.03 5.92
CA CYS A 185 -21.20 36.19 6.45
C CYS A 185 -19.76 35.83 6.79
N SER A 186 -18.81 36.24 5.94
CA SER A 186 -17.38 36.10 6.21
C SER A 186 -16.73 37.47 6.26
N ASP A 187 -16.02 37.77 7.35
CA ASP A 187 -15.32 39.04 7.55
C ASP A 187 -16.21 40.28 7.29
N HIS A 188 -17.44 40.23 7.81
CA HIS A 188 -18.45 41.28 7.67
C HIS A 188 -18.96 41.54 6.25
N LEU A 189 -18.66 40.66 5.30
CA LEU A 189 -19.14 40.71 3.94
C LEU A 189 -19.92 39.43 3.60
N CYS A 190 -21.05 39.58 2.92
CA CYS A 190 -21.76 38.44 2.35
C CYS A 190 -20.97 37.86 1.19
N VAL A 191 -20.36 36.70 1.39
CA VAL A 191 -19.62 35.95 0.38
C VAL A 191 -20.46 34.76 -0.09
N ARG A 192 -20.33 34.37 -1.36
CA ARG A 192 -21.09 33.25 -1.92
C ARG A 192 -20.71 31.96 -1.20
N ASP A 193 -21.69 31.23 -0.68
CA ASP A 193 -21.50 29.90 -0.15
C ASP A 193 -21.41 28.91 -1.32
N LEU A 194 -20.23 28.34 -1.55
CA LEU A 194 -20.01 27.35 -2.62
C LEU A 194 -20.66 25.99 -2.31
N SER A 195 -21.13 25.79 -1.08
CA SER A 195 -21.95 24.63 -0.69
C SER A 195 -23.39 24.81 -1.15
N TYR A 196 -23.81 26.06 -1.39
CA TYR A 196 -25.13 26.41 -1.87
C TYR A 196 -25.15 26.52 -3.39
N CYS A 197 -26.18 25.95 -4.00
CA CYS A 197 -26.34 25.94 -5.46
C CYS A 197 -27.76 26.35 -5.84
N LEU A 198 -27.91 27.07 -6.96
CA LEU A 198 -29.22 27.33 -7.57
C LEU A 198 -29.52 26.42 -8.76
N SER A 199 -28.48 25.79 -9.30
CA SER A 199 -28.55 24.89 -10.44
C SER A 199 -27.42 23.86 -10.41
N ASN A 200 -27.59 22.75 -11.15
CA ASN A 200 -26.58 21.69 -11.23
C ASN A 200 -25.24 22.17 -11.80
N GLY A 201 -25.23 23.22 -12.62
CA GLY A 201 -24.01 23.74 -13.23
C GLY A 201 -23.07 24.47 -12.25
N GLU A 202 -23.54 24.75 -11.03
CA GLU A 202 -22.75 25.35 -9.96
C GLU A 202 -22.04 24.30 -9.09
N CYS A 203 -22.42 23.03 -9.23
CA CYS A 203 -21.88 21.94 -8.44
C CYS A 203 -20.66 21.30 -9.11
N PRO A 204 -19.59 20.98 -8.36
CA PRO A 204 -18.45 20.24 -8.89
C PRO A 204 -18.89 18.82 -9.26
N PHE A 205 -18.41 18.31 -10.40
CA PHE A 205 -18.67 16.92 -10.79
C PHE A 205 -18.12 15.95 -9.72
N PRO A 206 -18.86 14.91 -9.28
CA PRO A 206 -20.15 14.40 -9.80
C PRO A 206 -21.41 14.86 -9.03
N SER A 207 -21.34 15.96 -8.26
CA SER A 207 -22.46 16.40 -7.42
C SER A 207 -23.56 17.15 -8.20
N THR A 208 -24.79 17.01 -7.72
CA THR A 208 -26.02 17.61 -8.26
C THR A 208 -26.61 18.58 -7.25
N CYS A 209 -27.29 19.62 -7.71
CA CYS A 209 -27.91 20.58 -6.83
C CYS A 209 -29.25 20.06 -6.32
N ILE A 210 -29.33 19.71 -5.04
CA ILE A 210 -30.53 19.16 -4.39
C ILE A 210 -30.86 20.03 -3.19
N GLU A 211 -32.05 20.62 -3.19
CA GLU A 211 -32.54 21.54 -2.14
C GLU A 211 -31.58 22.70 -1.80
N GLY A 212 -30.82 23.14 -2.80
CA GLY A 212 -29.86 24.21 -2.64
C GLY A 212 -28.51 23.78 -2.07
N VAL A 213 -28.22 22.48 -1.98
CA VAL A 213 -26.90 21.95 -1.56
C VAL A 213 -26.34 21.02 -2.64
N CYS A 214 -25.04 21.13 -2.92
CA CYS A 214 -24.38 20.18 -3.83
C CYS A 214 -24.22 18.82 -3.14
N GLN A 215 -24.97 17.83 -3.61
CA GLN A 215 -24.99 16.47 -3.06
C GLN A 215 -24.59 15.46 -4.14
N ILE A 216 -23.85 14.43 -3.74
CA ILE A 216 -23.48 13.34 -4.66
C ILE A 216 -24.63 12.35 -4.67
N VAL A 217 -25.20 12.15 -5.85
CA VAL A 217 -26.24 11.14 -6.09
C VAL A 217 -25.59 9.79 -6.35
N CYS A 218 -26.26 8.72 -5.95
CA CYS A 218 -25.81 7.35 -6.12
C CYS A 218 -26.99 6.42 -6.39
N ALA A 219 -26.73 5.29 -7.03
CA ALA A 219 -27.60 4.14 -7.10
C ALA A 219 -27.09 3.00 -6.20
N GLU A 220 -25.77 2.92 -6.01
CA GLU A 220 -25.10 1.90 -5.20
C GLU A 220 -23.90 2.48 -4.42
N ASP A 221 -23.42 1.76 -3.40
CA ASP A 221 -22.38 2.24 -2.47
C ASP A 221 -21.04 2.53 -3.17
N THR A 222 -20.74 1.83 -4.26
CA THR A 222 -19.50 1.94 -5.06
C THR A 222 -19.36 3.30 -5.74
N GLU A 223 -20.47 4.00 -5.96
CA GLU A 223 -20.49 5.35 -6.57
C GLU A 223 -20.17 6.45 -5.54
N CYS A 224 -20.10 6.09 -4.25
CA CYS A 224 -19.81 7.03 -3.19
C CYS A 224 -18.30 7.17 -2.91
N PRO A 225 -17.82 8.39 -2.61
CA PRO A 225 -16.44 8.59 -2.17
C PRO A 225 -16.11 7.78 -0.92
N ILE A 226 -14.82 7.50 -0.72
CA ILE A 226 -14.32 6.72 0.41
C ILE A 226 -14.92 7.22 1.74
N GLY A 227 -15.47 6.28 2.52
CA GLY A 227 -16.06 6.57 3.83
C GLY A 227 -17.49 7.10 3.78
N LYS A 228 -18.19 6.96 2.66
CA LYS A 228 -19.63 7.20 2.52
C LYS A 228 -20.33 5.96 1.93
N TYR A 229 -21.64 5.91 2.09
CA TYR A 229 -22.47 4.87 1.49
C TYR A 229 -23.73 5.49 0.88
N CYS A 230 -24.40 4.74 0.01
CA CYS A 230 -25.60 5.19 -0.65
C CYS A 230 -26.82 4.96 0.27
N ASP A 231 -27.52 6.05 0.62
CA ASP A 231 -28.82 5.99 1.29
C ASP A 231 -29.81 6.87 0.53
N ASN A 232 -30.95 6.31 0.12
CA ASN A 232 -32.00 7.02 -0.60
C ASN A 232 -31.47 7.89 -1.77
N ASN A 233 -30.58 7.31 -2.58
CA ASN A 233 -29.93 7.92 -3.74
C ASN A 233 -28.95 9.06 -3.43
N LEU A 234 -28.51 9.21 -2.18
CA LEU A 234 -27.55 10.22 -1.76
C LEU A 234 -26.38 9.58 -1.01
N CYS A 235 -25.16 10.04 -1.29
CA CYS A 235 -23.98 9.59 -0.56
C CYS A 235 -23.91 10.27 0.81
N VAL A 236 -24.19 9.50 1.86
CA VAL A 236 -24.22 9.94 3.25
C VAL A 236 -23.01 9.38 4.03
N PRO A 237 -22.53 10.08 5.08
CA PRO A 237 -21.52 9.53 5.98
C PRO A 237 -22.08 8.42 6.87
N PRO A 238 -21.24 7.51 7.39
CA PRO A 238 -21.65 6.50 8.36
C PRO A 238 -22.15 7.14 9.65
N CYS A 239 -23.14 6.50 10.27
CA CYS A 239 -23.67 6.94 11.55
C CYS A 239 -22.89 6.31 12.72
N THR A 240 -22.90 7.00 13.86
CA THR A 240 -22.36 6.56 15.15
C THR A 240 -23.41 6.63 16.27
N ALA A 241 -24.55 7.27 16.00
CA ALA A 241 -25.70 7.38 16.88
C ALA A 241 -26.98 7.67 16.07
N ASP A 242 -28.15 7.30 16.60
CA ASP A 242 -29.45 7.48 15.94
C ASP A 242 -29.73 8.94 15.56
N SER A 243 -29.22 9.90 16.34
CA SER A 243 -29.41 11.34 16.07
C SER A 243 -28.77 11.82 14.77
N GLN A 244 -27.89 11.02 14.16
CA GLN A 244 -27.24 11.31 12.87
C GLN A 244 -28.03 10.76 11.69
N CYS A 245 -29.10 10.00 11.96
CA CYS A 245 -30.00 9.48 10.94
C CYS A 245 -31.17 10.43 10.72
N ALA A 246 -31.74 10.39 9.50
CA ALA A 246 -32.99 11.09 9.20
C ALA A 246 -34.10 10.64 10.16
N GLN A 247 -35.13 11.48 10.34
CA GLN A 247 -36.24 11.20 11.23
C GLN A 247 -36.77 9.77 11.02
N ASP A 248 -36.96 9.04 12.12
CA ASP A 248 -37.50 7.66 12.16
C ASP A 248 -36.55 6.56 11.64
N LYS A 249 -35.24 6.80 11.53
CA LYS A 249 -34.21 5.77 11.32
C LYS A 249 -33.32 5.61 12.56
N ILE A 250 -32.76 4.41 12.74
CA ILE A 250 -31.78 4.09 13.80
C ILE A 250 -30.40 3.78 13.22
N CYS A 251 -29.36 4.01 14.01
CA CYS A 251 -28.00 3.70 13.63
C CYS A 251 -27.65 2.25 14.00
N HIS A 252 -27.48 1.41 12.99
CA HIS A 252 -27.06 0.02 13.17
C HIS A 252 -25.81 -0.25 12.33
N SER A 253 -24.72 -0.67 12.99
CA SER A 253 -23.46 -1.06 12.32
C SER A 253 -22.92 -0.02 11.33
N GLY A 254 -23.07 1.27 11.64
CA GLY A 254 -22.61 2.37 10.79
C GLY A 254 -23.57 2.82 9.70
N ARG A 255 -24.75 2.20 9.56
CA ARG A 255 -25.79 2.58 8.58
C ARG A 255 -27.10 2.96 9.25
N CYS A 256 -27.76 3.97 8.68
CA CYS A 256 -29.11 4.38 9.07
C CYS A 256 -30.16 3.44 8.47
N THR A 257 -30.81 2.66 9.32
CA THR A 257 -31.80 1.62 8.94
C THR A 257 -33.17 1.96 9.51
N SER A 258 -34.22 1.41 8.91
CA SER A 258 -35.58 1.54 9.44
C SER A 258 -35.71 0.72 10.73
N PRO A 259 -36.30 1.27 11.79
CA PRO A 259 -36.59 0.54 13.00
C PRO A 259 -37.70 -0.48 12.74
N CYS A 260 -37.65 -1.61 13.43
CA CYS A 260 -38.64 -2.67 13.32
C CYS A 260 -38.97 -3.29 14.67
N THR A 261 -40.15 -3.89 14.76
CA THR A 261 -40.57 -4.72 15.89
C THR A 261 -40.83 -6.16 15.46
N GLU A 262 -41.20 -6.36 14.20
CA GLU A 262 -41.35 -7.65 13.54
C GLU A 262 -40.86 -7.58 12.10
N SER A 263 -40.52 -8.72 11.48
CA SER A 263 -40.00 -8.74 10.11
C SER A 263 -41.01 -8.24 9.06
N ALA A 264 -42.30 -8.12 9.41
CA ALA A 264 -43.32 -7.53 8.54
C ALA A 264 -43.20 -5.99 8.43
N ASP A 265 -42.45 -5.36 9.33
CA ASP A 265 -42.14 -3.93 9.28
C ASP A 265 -41.05 -3.60 8.24
N CYS A 266 -40.34 -4.62 7.75
CA CYS A 266 -39.19 -4.47 6.85
C CYS A 266 -39.58 -4.63 5.37
N ALA A 267 -38.71 -4.15 4.48
CA ALA A 267 -38.92 -4.30 3.05
C ALA A 267 -38.86 -5.79 2.63
N GLN A 268 -39.31 -6.07 1.41
CA GLN A 268 -39.20 -7.42 0.86
C GLN A 268 -37.72 -7.83 0.83
N ASP A 269 -37.42 -9.03 1.37
CA ASP A 269 -36.07 -9.56 1.57
C ASP A 269 -35.27 -8.92 2.73
N GLU A 270 -35.97 -8.44 3.77
CA GLU A 270 -35.38 -8.02 5.05
C GLU A 270 -36.06 -8.70 6.25
N VAL A 271 -35.31 -8.87 7.35
CA VAL A 271 -35.82 -9.37 8.63
C VAL A 271 -35.51 -8.40 9.76
N CYS A 272 -36.37 -8.41 10.78
CA CYS A 272 -36.16 -7.59 11.96
C CYS A 272 -35.20 -8.26 12.94
N GLN A 273 -34.02 -7.68 13.15
CA GLN A 273 -33.05 -8.15 14.13
C GLN A 273 -32.57 -6.97 15.00
N GLY A 274 -32.70 -7.08 16.32
CA GLY A 274 -32.21 -6.04 17.23
C GLY A 274 -32.85 -4.66 17.01
N ALA A 275 -34.13 -4.66 16.61
CA ALA A 275 -34.90 -3.48 16.21
C ALA A 275 -34.46 -2.80 14.91
N ALA A 276 -33.57 -3.41 14.12
CA ALA A 276 -33.16 -2.94 12.79
C ALA A 276 -33.60 -3.91 11.69
N CYS A 277 -34.10 -3.37 10.57
CA CYS A 277 -34.29 -4.15 9.36
C CYS A 277 -32.95 -4.45 8.70
N ILE A 278 -32.63 -5.74 8.54
CA ILE A 278 -31.40 -6.21 7.91
C ILE A 278 -31.70 -7.14 6.73
N PRO A 279 -30.82 -7.23 5.71
CA PRO A 279 -31.01 -8.11 4.57
C PRO A 279 -31.22 -9.56 4.99
N ALA A 280 -32.33 -10.13 4.54
CA ALA A 280 -32.66 -11.53 4.68
C ALA A 280 -32.06 -12.34 3.53
N CYS A 281 -31.83 -13.63 3.76
CA CYS A 281 -31.39 -14.54 2.73
C CYS A 281 -32.13 -15.88 2.84
N SER A 282 -32.65 -16.38 1.73
CA SER A 282 -33.17 -17.76 1.64
C SER A 282 -32.14 -18.74 1.07
N GLU A 283 -31.11 -18.24 0.39
CA GLU A 283 -30.05 -19.00 -0.26
C GLU A 283 -28.75 -18.17 -0.31
N GLN A 284 -27.62 -18.86 -0.49
CA GLN A 284 -26.27 -18.30 -0.39
C GLN A 284 -25.95 -17.19 -1.41
N ASN A 285 -26.58 -17.24 -2.58
CA ASN A 285 -26.46 -16.27 -3.68
C ASN A 285 -27.07 -14.89 -3.38
N LEU A 286 -27.88 -14.77 -2.32
CA LEU A 286 -28.46 -13.50 -1.89
C LEU A 286 -27.54 -12.73 -0.95
N CYS A 287 -26.44 -13.33 -0.50
CA CYS A 287 -25.43 -12.66 0.31
C CYS A 287 -24.24 -12.21 -0.55
N GLY A 288 -23.61 -11.09 -0.17
CA GLY A 288 -22.43 -10.58 -0.86
C GLY A 288 -21.19 -11.45 -0.65
N ASP A 289 -20.09 -11.09 -1.32
CA ASP A 289 -18.81 -11.80 -1.18
C ASP A 289 -18.35 -11.83 0.30
N ASN A 290 -17.87 -12.98 0.75
CA ASN A 290 -17.49 -13.27 2.15
C ASN A 290 -18.63 -13.19 3.18
N GLN A 291 -19.87 -13.48 2.78
CA GLN A 291 -21.00 -13.65 3.69
C GLN A 291 -21.65 -15.02 3.48
N ARG A 292 -22.13 -15.67 4.54
CA ARG A 292 -22.95 -16.89 4.45
C ARG A 292 -24.37 -16.64 4.88
N CYS A 293 -25.29 -17.30 4.17
CA CYS A 293 -26.69 -17.30 4.58
C CYS A 293 -26.92 -18.30 5.71
N ILE A 294 -27.19 -17.81 6.92
CA ILE A 294 -27.45 -18.63 8.10
C ILE A 294 -28.75 -18.20 8.76
N ALA A 295 -29.69 -19.13 8.85
CA ALA A 295 -31.00 -18.93 9.50
C ALA A 295 -31.77 -17.70 8.99
N GLY A 296 -31.68 -17.40 7.70
CA GLY A 296 -32.39 -16.27 7.11
C GLY A 296 -31.60 -14.96 7.07
N VAL A 297 -30.35 -14.93 7.56
CA VAL A 297 -29.54 -13.72 7.70
C VAL A 297 -28.16 -13.88 7.07
N CYS A 298 -27.70 -12.89 6.32
CA CYS A 298 -26.33 -12.85 5.80
C CYS A 298 -25.36 -12.47 6.92
N ARG A 299 -24.44 -13.39 7.27
CA ARG A 299 -23.40 -13.14 8.28
C ARG A 299 -22.01 -13.20 7.64
N ARG A 300 -21.11 -12.29 8.04
CA ARG A 300 -19.73 -12.25 7.53
C ARG A 300 -18.99 -13.54 7.86
N GLU A 301 -18.18 -14.01 6.91
CA GLU A 301 -17.16 -15.01 7.19
C GLU A 301 -15.97 -14.39 7.93
N CYS A 302 -15.27 -15.20 8.72
CA CYS A 302 -14.13 -14.76 9.52
C CYS A 302 -13.16 -15.91 9.77
N LEU A 303 -11.89 -15.60 10.05
CA LEU A 303 -10.91 -16.55 10.58
C LEU A 303 -10.48 -16.21 12.02
N ALA A 304 -10.72 -14.97 12.45
CA ALA A 304 -10.44 -14.47 13.79
C ALA A 304 -11.46 -13.40 14.22
N ASP A 305 -11.62 -13.20 15.53
CA ASP A 305 -12.56 -12.23 16.12
C ASP A 305 -12.32 -10.79 15.64
N SER A 306 -11.07 -10.45 15.31
CA SER A 306 -10.70 -9.13 14.77
C SER A 306 -11.30 -8.81 13.41
N GLU A 307 -11.85 -9.81 12.72
CA GLU A 307 -12.49 -9.66 11.40
C GLU A 307 -14.00 -9.43 11.48
N CYS A 308 -14.54 -9.38 12.70
CA CYS A 308 -15.95 -9.14 13.03
C CYS A 308 -16.17 -7.70 13.54
N ALA A 309 -17.43 -7.24 13.51
CA ALA A 309 -17.77 -5.92 14.00
C ALA A 309 -17.51 -5.79 15.51
N ALA A 310 -17.47 -4.55 16.03
CA ALA A 310 -17.44 -4.34 17.47
C ALA A 310 -18.64 -5.06 18.10
N ASP A 311 -18.37 -5.86 19.14
CA ASP A 311 -19.33 -6.75 19.82
C ASP A 311 -19.78 -7.99 19.01
N GLU A 312 -18.98 -8.45 18.05
CA GLU A 312 -19.14 -9.76 17.42
C GLU A 312 -17.87 -10.61 17.56
N TYR A 313 -18.01 -11.94 17.49
CA TYR A 313 -16.89 -12.89 17.58
C TYR A 313 -16.94 -13.90 16.45
N CYS A 314 -15.78 -14.44 16.09
CA CYS A 314 -15.65 -15.41 15.02
C CYS A 314 -15.91 -16.83 15.53
N GLN A 315 -16.98 -17.44 15.04
CA GLN A 315 -17.34 -18.81 15.40
C GLN A 315 -17.67 -19.64 14.16
N ASN A 316 -17.02 -20.79 14.01
CA ASN A 316 -17.21 -21.69 12.86
C ASN A 316 -17.08 -20.96 11.50
N ASN A 317 -16.12 -20.03 11.43
CA ASN A 317 -15.85 -19.13 10.32
C ASN A 317 -16.97 -18.14 10.00
N VAL A 318 -17.83 -17.77 10.96
CA VAL A 318 -18.83 -16.70 10.81
C VAL A 318 -18.87 -15.78 12.03
N CYS A 319 -19.05 -14.48 11.80
CA CYS A 319 -19.27 -13.49 12.84
C CYS A 319 -20.67 -13.61 13.46
N GLY A 320 -20.75 -13.56 14.80
CA GLY A 320 -22.02 -13.65 15.53
C GLY A 320 -22.07 -12.78 16.79
N ALA A 321 -23.28 -12.35 17.13
CA ALA A 321 -23.58 -11.53 18.30
C ALA A 321 -23.47 -12.31 19.63
N PRO A 322 -23.19 -11.61 20.75
CA PRO A 322 -23.22 -12.19 22.07
C PRO A 322 -24.63 -12.59 22.49
N CYS A 323 -24.73 -13.58 23.37
CA CYS A 323 -25.98 -14.03 23.97
C CYS A 323 -25.97 -13.79 25.48
N VAL A 324 -27.16 -13.64 26.07
CA VAL A 324 -27.35 -13.64 27.54
C VAL A 324 -28.22 -14.82 28.01
N ALA A 325 -28.87 -15.55 27.10
CA ALA A 325 -29.66 -16.73 27.39
C ALA A 325 -29.68 -17.73 26.22
N ASP A 326 -29.85 -19.03 26.52
CA ASP A 326 -29.87 -20.12 25.52
C ASP A 326 -30.92 -19.91 24.43
N THR A 327 -32.03 -19.24 24.73
CA THR A 327 -33.11 -18.97 23.78
C THR A 327 -32.70 -18.06 22.61
N GLU A 328 -31.58 -17.33 22.76
CA GLU A 328 -31.00 -16.48 21.72
C GLU A 328 -30.09 -17.28 20.77
N CYS A 329 -29.77 -18.52 21.16
CA CYS A 329 -28.93 -19.45 20.44
C CYS A 329 -29.83 -20.51 19.79
N GLY A 330 -30.17 -20.34 18.51
CA GLY A 330 -31.10 -21.21 17.77
C GLY A 330 -30.88 -22.71 17.99
N GLU A 331 -31.90 -23.53 17.68
CA GLU A 331 -32.01 -24.94 18.08
C GLU A 331 -30.67 -25.72 18.08
N GLY A 332 -30.36 -26.35 19.22
CA GLY A 332 -29.15 -27.13 19.41
C GLY A 332 -27.96 -26.35 19.96
N ASN A 333 -28.11 -25.07 20.32
CA ASN A 333 -27.06 -24.26 20.94
C ASN A 333 -27.46 -23.76 22.33
N VAL A 334 -26.46 -23.49 23.17
CA VAL A 334 -26.60 -22.93 24.52
C VAL A 334 -25.73 -21.69 24.67
N CYS A 335 -26.17 -20.75 25.52
CA CYS A 335 -25.45 -19.53 25.79
C CYS A 335 -24.47 -19.73 26.95
N ARG A 336 -23.17 -19.60 26.65
CA ARG A 336 -22.12 -19.71 27.67
C ARG A 336 -21.07 -18.62 27.53
N SER A 337 -20.80 -17.95 28.66
CA SER A 337 -19.85 -16.84 28.74
C SER A 337 -20.14 -15.70 27.75
N GLY A 338 -21.39 -15.53 27.33
CA GLY A 338 -21.75 -14.53 26.33
C GLY A 338 -21.80 -15.06 24.89
N HIS A 339 -21.61 -16.37 24.65
CA HIS A 339 -21.48 -16.94 23.31
C HIS A 339 -22.38 -18.16 23.10
N CYS A 340 -23.01 -18.24 21.92
CA CYS A 340 -23.82 -19.40 21.54
C CYS A 340 -22.93 -20.56 21.12
N ARG A 341 -22.86 -21.62 21.94
CA ARG A 341 -22.05 -22.81 21.67
C ARG A 341 -22.92 -24.02 21.40
N LEU A 342 -22.39 -24.98 20.63
CA LEU A 342 -23.10 -26.22 20.36
C LEU A 342 -23.40 -26.93 21.67
N ALA A 343 -24.67 -27.28 21.88
CA ALA A 343 -25.10 -28.03 23.03
C ALA A 343 -24.56 -29.46 22.95
N CYS A 344 -24.03 -29.95 24.05
CA CYS A 344 -23.47 -31.29 24.13
C CYS A 344 -23.83 -31.96 25.45
N GLU A 345 -23.80 -33.29 25.46
CA GLU A 345 -23.89 -34.15 26.64
C GLU A 345 -22.60 -34.98 26.80
N VAL A 346 -21.90 -35.25 25.70
CA VAL A 346 -20.65 -36.01 25.64
C VAL A 346 -19.68 -35.39 24.63
N ASP A 347 -18.38 -35.55 24.87
CA ASP A 347 -17.32 -34.94 24.06
C ASP A 347 -17.38 -35.31 22.58
N THR A 348 -17.89 -36.50 22.24
CA THR A 348 -18.00 -36.98 20.85
C THR A 348 -19.01 -36.18 20.01
N GLN A 349 -19.79 -35.30 20.62
CA GLN A 349 -20.69 -34.38 19.93
C GLN A 349 -20.00 -33.07 19.55
N CYS A 350 -18.79 -32.82 20.07
CA CYS A 350 -17.99 -31.63 19.77
C CYS A 350 -17.01 -31.88 18.63
N ALA A 351 -16.49 -30.82 18.01
CA ALA A 351 -15.50 -30.94 16.96
C ALA A 351 -14.14 -31.39 17.53
N ASN A 352 -13.21 -31.79 16.65
CA ASN A 352 -11.86 -32.18 17.08
C ASN A 352 -11.17 -31.02 17.83
N GLY A 353 -10.61 -31.29 19.01
CA GLY A 353 -10.00 -30.27 19.87
C GLY A 353 -11.00 -29.51 20.75
N GLU A 354 -12.20 -30.07 20.94
CA GLU A 354 -13.23 -29.56 21.85
C GLU A 354 -13.71 -30.66 22.80
N VAL A 355 -14.15 -30.26 23.99
CA VAL A 355 -14.74 -31.14 25.00
C VAL A 355 -16.09 -30.59 25.44
N CYS A 356 -16.94 -31.50 25.90
CA CYS A 356 -18.23 -31.13 26.44
C CYS A 356 -18.10 -30.74 27.91
N GLU A 357 -18.00 -29.44 28.16
CA GLU A 357 -18.03 -28.91 29.51
C GLU A 357 -19.40 -28.26 29.73
N ALA A 358 -20.02 -28.43 30.90
CA ALA A 358 -21.31 -27.81 31.27
C ALA A 358 -22.33 -27.57 30.12
N ASN A 359 -22.57 -28.62 29.33
CA ASN A 359 -23.47 -28.66 28.18
C ASN A 359 -23.10 -27.81 26.96
N ALA A 360 -21.86 -27.32 26.86
CA ALA A 360 -21.36 -26.56 25.73
C ALA A 360 -20.03 -27.14 25.24
N CYS A 361 -19.85 -27.20 23.92
CA CYS A 361 -18.56 -27.54 23.33
C CYS A 361 -17.56 -26.39 23.55
N GLU A 362 -16.52 -26.66 24.34
CA GLU A 362 -15.45 -25.73 24.71
C GLU A 362 -14.13 -26.22 24.11
N LYS A 363 -13.22 -25.28 23.81
CA LYS A 363 -11.83 -25.61 23.47
C LYS A 363 -11.22 -26.47 24.58
N GLY A 364 -10.73 -27.65 24.21
CA GLY A 364 -10.20 -28.62 25.16
C GLY A 364 -9.40 -29.70 24.47
N CYS A 365 -9.21 -30.81 25.18
CA CYS A 365 -8.47 -31.95 24.67
C CYS A 365 -9.05 -33.26 25.22
N LEU A 366 -8.87 -34.33 24.47
CA LEU A 366 -9.15 -35.71 24.87
C LEU A 366 -7.87 -36.52 25.06
N ILE A 367 -6.80 -36.14 24.34
CA ILE A 367 -5.50 -36.79 24.36
C ILE A 367 -4.37 -35.77 24.30
N ASP A 368 -3.19 -36.11 24.83
CA ASP A 368 -2.03 -35.22 24.91
C ASP A 368 -1.57 -34.67 23.54
N THR A 369 -1.77 -35.42 22.46
CA THR A 369 -1.37 -34.99 21.10
C THR A 369 -2.20 -33.85 20.54
N GLU A 370 -3.31 -33.49 21.20
CA GLU A 370 -4.14 -32.33 20.87
C GLU A 370 -3.64 -31.04 21.56
N CYS A 371 -2.68 -31.15 22.48
CA CYS A 371 -2.09 -30.03 23.20
C CYS A 371 -0.76 -29.55 22.61
N GLY A 372 -0.37 -28.32 22.94
CA GLY A 372 0.90 -27.73 22.49
C GLY A 372 2.12 -28.45 23.07
N SER A 373 3.31 -28.14 22.56
CA SER A 373 4.56 -28.63 23.16
C SER A 373 4.68 -28.13 24.61
N SER A 374 5.00 -29.03 25.54
CA SER A 374 5.01 -28.80 27.00
C SER A 374 3.63 -28.72 27.70
N GLU A 375 2.58 -29.23 27.07
CA GLU A 375 1.25 -29.36 27.67
C GLU A 375 0.76 -30.82 27.60
N VAL A 376 -0.05 -31.22 28.57
CA VAL A 376 -0.72 -32.52 28.61
C VAL A 376 -2.21 -32.34 28.82
N CYS A 377 -2.97 -33.30 28.31
CA CYS A 377 -4.40 -33.27 28.44
C CYS A 377 -4.82 -33.79 29.81
N ARG A 378 -5.37 -32.90 30.64
CA ARG A 378 -5.85 -33.27 31.97
C ARG A 378 -7.22 -32.67 32.24
N ALA A 379 -8.17 -33.57 32.49
CA ALA A 379 -9.56 -33.23 32.76
C ALA A 379 -10.19 -32.34 31.66
N GLY A 380 -9.86 -32.62 30.39
CA GLY A 380 -10.42 -31.89 29.25
C GLY A 380 -9.66 -30.62 28.86
N HIS A 381 -8.59 -30.26 29.59
CA HIS A 381 -7.83 -29.03 29.34
C HIS A 381 -6.34 -29.32 29.11
N CYS A 382 -5.74 -28.57 28.18
CA CYS A 382 -4.30 -28.54 28.00
C CYS A 382 -3.68 -27.74 29.15
N LEU A 383 -2.95 -28.43 30.02
CA LEU A 383 -2.27 -27.83 31.17
C LEU A 383 -0.76 -28.04 31.03
N PRO A 384 0.07 -27.09 31.53
CA PRO A 384 1.51 -27.26 31.55
C PRO A 384 1.91 -28.58 32.22
N GLY A 385 2.66 -29.40 31.49
CA GLY A 385 3.07 -30.71 31.96
C GLY A 385 3.65 -31.58 30.87
N CYS A 386 3.89 -32.83 31.21
CA CYS A 386 4.46 -33.82 30.29
C CYS A 386 4.01 -35.24 30.67
N SER A 387 3.94 -36.11 29.67
CA SER A 387 3.80 -37.56 29.79
C SER A 387 5.06 -38.29 29.30
N SER A 388 5.96 -37.62 28.57
CA SER A 388 7.26 -38.16 28.15
C SER A 388 8.35 -37.07 28.02
N ASP A 389 9.62 -37.47 27.94
CA ASP A 389 10.77 -36.56 27.87
C ASP A 389 10.78 -35.74 26.57
N GLU A 390 10.26 -36.28 25.47
CA GLU A 390 10.23 -35.63 24.16
C GLU A 390 9.43 -34.32 24.16
N GLN A 391 8.48 -34.19 25.10
CA GLN A 391 7.63 -33.01 25.25
C GLN A 391 8.33 -31.85 25.98
N CYS A 392 9.47 -32.09 26.63
CA CYS A 392 10.14 -31.12 27.50
C CYS A 392 11.27 -30.33 26.82
N GLY A 393 11.68 -30.71 25.60
CA GLY A 393 12.79 -30.09 24.88
C GLY A 393 14.17 -30.42 25.47
N ALA A 394 15.24 -29.88 24.87
CA ALA A 394 16.61 -30.17 25.28
C ALA A 394 16.90 -29.71 26.73
N GLY A 395 17.65 -30.51 27.49
CA GLY A 395 18.04 -30.24 28.87
C GLY A 395 16.94 -30.42 29.93
N LYS A 396 15.80 -31.03 29.58
CA LYS A 396 14.69 -31.29 30.51
C LYS A 396 14.14 -32.70 30.34
N VAL A 397 13.64 -33.26 31.44
CA VAL A 397 12.98 -34.57 31.49
C VAL A 397 11.64 -34.48 32.18
N CYS A 398 10.76 -35.43 31.85
CA CYS A 398 9.46 -35.52 32.45
C CYS A 398 9.52 -36.27 33.78
N ARG A 399 9.40 -35.54 34.89
CA ARG A 399 9.40 -36.13 36.23
C ARG A 399 8.18 -35.66 37.01
N GLY A 400 7.33 -36.61 37.42
CA GLY A 400 6.12 -36.31 38.17
C GLY A 400 5.09 -35.49 37.38
N GLY A 401 5.09 -35.60 36.06
CA GLY A 401 4.21 -34.84 35.16
C GLY A 401 4.66 -33.40 34.88
N ALA A 402 5.86 -33.01 35.31
CA ALA A 402 6.44 -31.70 35.07
C ALA A 402 7.79 -31.82 34.35
N CYS A 403 8.03 -30.92 33.40
CA CYS A 403 9.33 -30.77 32.77
C CYS A 403 10.31 -30.13 33.75
N VAL A 404 11.19 -30.94 34.32
CA VAL A 404 12.25 -30.48 35.22
C VAL A 404 13.58 -30.49 34.50
N VAL A 405 14.49 -29.59 34.90
CA VAL A 405 15.87 -29.62 34.41
C VAL A 405 16.49 -30.97 34.78
N GLY A 406 17.05 -31.66 33.78
CA GLY A 406 17.62 -32.98 33.93
C GLY A 406 17.76 -33.70 32.60
N CYS A 407 18.22 -34.94 32.65
CA CYS A 407 18.45 -35.77 31.48
C CYS A 407 18.15 -37.23 31.80
N SER A 408 17.83 -38.00 30.77
CA SER A 408 17.73 -39.47 30.77
C SER A 408 18.75 -40.11 29.81
N ALA A 409 19.35 -39.32 28.92
CA ALA A 409 20.43 -39.73 28.02
C ALA A 409 21.36 -38.56 27.67
N ASP A 410 22.59 -38.85 27.27
CA ASP A 410 23.62 -37.85 26.94
C ASP A 410 23.22 -36.91 25.79
N SER A 411 22.39 -37.40 24.85
CA SER A 411 21.89 -36.60 23.72
C SER A 411 20.99 -35.43 24.12
N GLN A 412 20.54 -35.40 25.39
CA GLN A 412 19.71 -34.33 25.93
C GLN A 412 20.53 -33.23 26.60
N CYS A 413 21.86 -33.39 26.69
CA CYS A 413 22.78 -32.43 27.27
C CYS A 413 23.56 -31.66 26.18
N GLU A 414 24.05 -30.47 26.52
CA GLU A 414 24.87 -29.67 25.61
C GLU A 414 26.19 -30.37 25.27
N PRO A 415 26.81 -30.09 24.11
CA PRO A 415 28.11 -30.66 23.75
C PRO A 415 29.16 -30.45 24.87
N GLY A 416 29.77 -31.55 25.32
CA GLY A 416 30.73 -31.54 26.44
C GLY A 416 30.12 -31.85 27.82
N GLN A 417 28.84 -32.26 27.86
CA GLN A 417 28.16 -32.74 29.06
C GLN A 417 27.69 -34.19 28.88
N LEU A 418 27.60 -34.93 29.99
CA LEU A 418 26.98 -36.26 30.04
C LEU A 418 25.85 -36.27 31.05
N CYS A 419 24.94 -37.22 30.86
CA CYS A 419 23.87 -37.46 31.81
C CYS A 419 24.36 -38.31 32.98
N VAL A 420 24.65 -37.65 34.10
CA VAL A 420 25.14 -38.29 35.33
C VAL A 420 24.09 -38.11 36.42
N GLU A 421 23.58 -39.21 36.97
CA GLU A 421 22.53 -39.22 38.01
C GLU A 421 21.27 -38.38 37.68
N GLY A 422 21.00 -38.18 36.39
CA GLY A 422 19.86 -37.41 35.90
C GLY A 422 20.10 -35.90 35.81
N GLY A 423 21.34 -35.44 35.99
CA GLY A 423 21.79 -34.07 35.72
C GLY A 423 22.80 -34.04 34.56
N CYS A 424 22.73 -32.99 33.74
CA CYS A 424 23.76 -32.73 32.73
C CYS A 424 24.99 -32.15 33.42
N GLU A 425 26.01 -32.97 33.60
CA GLU A 425 27.27 -32.58 34.23
C GLU A 425 28.39 -32.50 33.19
N VAL A 426 29.36 -31.61 33.42
CA VAL A 426 30.58 -31.53 32.60
C VAL A 426 31.39 -32.80 32.85
N ALA A 427 31.28 -33.74 31.93
CA ALA A 427 31.89 -35.05 31.99
C ALA A 427 32.19 -35.54 30.57
N CYS A 428 33.00 -36.57 30.47
CA CYS A 428 33.39 -37.16 29.20
C CYS A 428 33.46 -38.69 29.30
N ALA A 429 33.15 -39.36 28.20
CA ALA A 429 33.35 -40.79 28.00
C ALA A 429 34.59 -41.06 27.13
N GLY A 430 35.06 -40.06 26.37
CA GLY A 430 36.28 -40.11 25.58
C GLY A 430 36.77 -38.72 25.13
N ASP A 431 38.01 -38.66 24.65
CA ASP A 431 38.72 -37.40 24.38
C ASP A 431 38.04 -36.49 23.34
N ALA A 432 37.31 -37.07 22.39
CA ALA A 432 36.60 -36.32 21.35
C ALA A 432 35.47 -35.43 21.90
N GLN A 433 35.04 -35.67 23.14
CA GLN A 433 33.99 -34.90 23.82
C GLN A 433 34.57 -33.73 24.64
N CYS A 434 35.91 -33.62 24.73
CA CYS A 434 36.57 -32.54 25.46
C CYS A 434 36.96 -31.38 24.54
N PRO A 435 36.93 -30.12 25.03
CA PRO A 435 37.43 -28.97 24.29
C PRO A 435 38.91 -29.12 23.89
N THR A 436 39.33 -28.39 22.84
CA THR A 436 40.73 -28.39 22.38
C THR A 436 41.69 -28.10 23.54
N GLY A 437 42.72 -28.95 23.70
CA GLY A 437 43.70 -28.86 24.80
C GLY A 437 43.32 -29.66 26.05
N GLN A 438 42.25 -30.46 26.01
CA GLN A 438 41.84 -31.33 27.11
C GLN A 438 41.67 -32.79 26.64
N ILE A 439 41.85 -33.71 27.57
CA ILE A 439 41.64 -35.16 27.39
C ILE A 439 40.69 -35.67 28.46
N CYS A 440 40.03 -36.79 28.17
CA CYS A 440 39.12 -37.41 29.09
C CYS A 440 39.88 -38.32 30.07
N GLN A 441 40.02 -37.86 31.31
CA GLN A 441 40.67 -38.64 32.36
C GLN A 441 39.69 -38.86 33.51
N SER A 442 39.40 -40.13 33.80
CA SER A 442 38.48 -40.54 34.88
C SER A 442 37.09 -39.89 34.79
N GLY A 443 36.59 -39.67 33.57
CA GLY A 443 35.27 -39.08 33.35
C GLY A 443 35.25 -37.55 33.36
N GLN A 444 36.39 -36.88 33.54
CA GLN A 444 36.50 -35.43 33.53
C GLN A 444 37.45 -34.95 32.43
N CYS A 445 37.08 -33.88 31.75
CA CYS A 445 37.99 -33.22 30.82
C CYS A 445 39.07 -32.47 31.62
N VAL A 446 40.30 -32.96 31.54
CA VAL A 446 41.47 -32.37 32.19
C VAL A 446 42.41 -31.83 31.13
N VAL A 447 43.18 -30.80 31.47
CA VAL A 447 44.21 -30.26 30.57
C VAL A 447 45.23 -31.35 30.25
N GLY A 448 45.39 -31.65 28.96
CA GLY A 448 46.29 -32.70 28.49
C GLY A 448 46.14 -32.95 26.99
N CYS A 449 46.92 -33.88 26.48
CA CYS A 449 46.91 -34.24 25.08
C CYS A 449 47.32 -35.71 24.88
N ILE A 450 46.89 -36.31 23.78
CA ILE A 450 47.38 -37.59 23.28
C ILE A 450 48.06 -37.47 21.90
N ALA A 451 47.89 -36.32 21.23
CA ALA A 451 48.48 -36.01 19.93
C ALA A 451 48.76 -34.51 19.79
N ASP A 452 49.74 -34.14 18.95
CA ASP A 452 50.15 -32.75 18.74
C ASP A 452 49.01 -31.85 18.22
N SER A 453 48.04 -32.42 17.49
CA SER A 453 46.88 -31.69 16.97
C SER A 453 45.92 -31.17 18.05
N GLN A 454 46.08 -31.63 19.29
CA GLN A 454 45.28 -31.20 20.43
C GLN A 454 45.94 -30.04 21.19
N CYS A 455 47.16 -29.63 20.81
CA CYS A 455 47.89 -28.52 21.40
C CYS A 455 47.79 -27.25 20.56
N GLN A 456 48.05 -26.09 21.18
CA GLN A 456 48.06 -24.82 20.45
C GLN A 456 49.24 -24.77 19.48
N PRO A 457 49.18 -23.94 18.41
CA PRO A 457 50.33 -23.70 17.55
C PRO A 457 51.55 -23.26 18.38
N GLY A 458 52.67 -23.96 18.20
CA GLY A 458 53.92 -23.79 18.92
C GLY A 458 54.15 -24.81 20.04
N GLU A 459 53.26 -25.80 20.19
CA GLU A 459 53.36 -26.84 21.20
C GLU A 459 53.30 -28.26 20.61
N LEU A 460 53.98 -29.20 21.27
CA LEU A 460 53.93 -30.64 21.00
C LEU A 460 53.36 -31.38 22.19
N CYS A 461 52.69 -32.48 21.92
CA CYS A 461 52.18 -33.36 22.96
C CYS A 461 53.30 -34.25 23.50
N GLN A 462 53.76 -33.96 24.72
CA GLN A 462 54.84 -34.69 25.37
C GLN A 462 54.44 -35.15 26.77
N ASN A 463 54.43 -36.47 26.98
CA ASN A 463 54.04 -37.11 28.25
C ASN A 463 52.66 -36.65 28.75
N GLY A 464 51.70 -36.51 27.84
CA GLY A 464 50.32 -36.13 28.18
C GLY A 464 50.09 -34.63 28.38
N GLY A 465 51.10 -33.78 28.17
CA GLY A 465 50.97 -32.33 28.28
C GLY A 465 51.51 -31.60 27.04
N CYS A 466 50.85 -30.50 26.68
CA CYS A 466 51.31 -29.60 25.63
C CYS A 466 52.54 -28.83 26.12
N LYS A 467 53.66 -28.96 25.40
CA LYS A 467 54.93 -28.30 25.72
C LYS A 467 55.44 -27.54 24.51
N PRO A 468 56.11 -26.37 24.70
CA PRO A 468 56.67 -25.60 23.59
C PRO A 468 57.59 -26.44 22.69
N GLY A 469 57.29 -26.45 21.39
CA GLY A 469 58.05 -27.19 20.39
C GLY A 469 57.32 -27.30 19.06
N CYS A 470 58.00 -27.84 18.06
CA CYS A 470 57.44 -28.09 16.73
C CYS A 470 58.18 -29.25 16.06
N VAL A 471 57.53 -29.93 15.11
CA VAL A 471 58.17 -30.87 14.19
C VAL A 471 58.13 -30.40 12.74
N SER A 472 57.31 -29.38 12.45
CA SER A 472 57.20 -28.72 11.13
C SER A 472 56.80 -27.26 11.26
N ASP A 473 57.03 -26.48 10.20
CA ASP A 473 56.70 -25.05 10.16
C ASP A 473 55.19 -24.77 10.33
N LEU A 474 54.33 -25.71 9.89
CA LEU A 474 52.87 -25.58 9.99
C LEU A 474 52.36 -25.56 11.44
N GLN A 475 53.17 -26.04 12.38
CA GLN A 475 52.83 -26.05 13.80
C GLN A 475 53.27 -24.76 14.49
N CYS A 476 54.01 -23.88 13.83
CA CYS A 476 54.44 -22.63 14.44
C CYS A 476 53.42 -21.50 14.23
N PRO A 477 53.29 -20.55 15.18
CA PRO A 477 52.48 -19.37 14.97
C PRO A 477 52.96 -18.60 13.74
N THR A 478 52.05 -17.91 13.05
CA THR A 478 52.34 -17.07 11.88
C THR A 478 53.58 -16.21 12.13
N GLY A 479 54.51 -16.20 11.16
CA GLY A 479 55.79 -15.49 11.23
C GLY A 479 56.96 -16.30 11.82
N ASN A 480 56.78 -17.59 12.11
CA ASN A 480 57.83 -18.45 12.66
C ASN A 480 58.04 -19.74 11.85
N LEU A 481 59.27 -20.22 11.83
CA LEU A 481 59.68 -21.51 11.27
C LEU A 481 60.10 -22.47 12.38
N CYS A 482 59.98 -23.76 12.11
CA CYS A 482 60.43 -24.80 13.00
C CYS A 482 61.92 -25.08 12.80
N VAL A 483 62.76 -24.49 13.65
CA VAL A 483 64.22 -24.63 13.56
C VAL A 483 64.73 -25.33 14.83
N GLY A 484 65.31 -26.51 14.64
CA GLY A 484 65.84 -27.31 15.77
C GLY A 484 64.77 -27.73 16.78
N GLY A 485 63.52 -27.92 16.33
CA GLY A 485 62.39 -28.32 17.18
C GLY A 485 61.79 -27.18 18.01
N GLN A 486 62.12 -25.93 17.70
CA GLN A 486 61.58 -24.73 18.35
C GLN A 486 61.09 -23.73 17.29
N CYS A 487 59.99 -23.06 17.57
CA CYS A 487 59.48 -22.00 16.70
C CYS A 487 60.35 -20.75 16.85
N GLN A 488 61.02 -20.37 15.76
CA GLN A 488 61.88 -19.19 15.68
C GLN A 488 61.36 -18.23 14.60
N PRO A 489 61.50 -16.90 14.78
CA PRO A 489 61.07 -15.94 13.79
C PRO A 489 61.69 -16.18 12.42
N GLY A 490 60.85 -16.27 11.39
CA GLY A 490 61.28 -16.50 10.02
C GLY A 490 60.15 -16.93 9.09
N CYS A 491 60.46 -17.00 7.80
CA CYS A 491 59.54 -17.45 6.76
C CYS A 491 60.33 -18.07 5.58
N ILE A 492 59.68 -18.96 4.83
CA ILE A 492 60.13 -19.47 3.53
C ILE A 492 59.20 -19.04 2.40
N SER A 493 57.97 -18.61 2.71
CA SER A 493 57.01 -18.06 1.74
C SER A 493 56.11 -17.00 2.37
N ASP A 494 55.50 -16.16 1.53
CA ASP A 494 54.64 -15.05 1.98
C ASP A 494 53.40 -15.52 2.76
N THR A 495 52.93 -16.75 2.50
CA THR A 495 51.78 -17.35 3.20
C THR A 495 52.02 -17.60 4.68
N GLN A 496 53.27 -17.55 5.12
CA GLN A 496 53.67 -17.73 6.52
C GLN A 496 53.78 -16.41 7.27
N CYS A 497 53.60 -15.27 6.60
CA CYS A 497 53.63 -13.96 7.23
C CYS A 497 52.23 -13.47 7.56
N ALA A 498 52.14 -12.52 8.50
CA ALA A 498 50.86 -11.95 8.87
C ALA A 498 50.25 -11.16 7.69
N THR A 499 48.96 -10.89 7.76
CA THR A 499 48.28 -10.03 6.79
C THR A 499 49.01 -8.69 6.65
N GLY A 500 49.38 -8.31 5.44
CA GLY A 500 50.16 -7.10 5.13
C GLY A 500 51.68 -7.28 5.13
N GLU A 501 52.19 -8.51 5.25
CA GLU A 501 53.62 -8.83 5.20
C GLU A 501 53.94 -9.87 4.10
N ILE A 502 55.17 -9.79 3.57
CA ILE A 502 55.76 -10.75 2.63
C ILE A 502 57.07 -11.30 3.18
N CYS A 503 57.44 -12.47 2.69
CA CYS A 503 58.68 -13.11 3.07
C CYS A 503 59.86 -12.53 2.28
N LYS A 504 60.66 -11.68 2.93
CA LYS A 504 61.82 -11.04 2.33
C LYS A 504 63.09 -11.45 3.06
N ALA A 505 63.98 -12.12 2.33
CA ALA A 505 65.26 -12.63 2.88
C ALA A 505 65.09 -13.51 4.13
N GLY A 506 64.03 -14.33 4.16
CA GLY A 506 63.75 -15.25 5.27
C GLY A 506 63.08 -14.62 6.48
N GLN A 507 62.68 -13.35 6.40
CA GLN A 507 61.95 -12.63 7.47
C GLN A 507 60.68 -11.99 6.92
N CYS A 508 59.62 -11.98 7.73
CA CYS A 508 58.40 -11.26 7.41
C CYS A 508 58.66 -9.76 7.47
N ALA A 509 58.36 -9.08 6.38
CA ALA A 509 58.52 -7.64 6.22
C ALA A 509 57.25 -7.05 5.62
N PRO A 510 56.86 -5.82 5.99
CA PRO A 510 55.69 -5.15 5.42
C PRO A 510 55.72 -5.14 3.89
N GLY A 511 54.63 -5.56 3.25
CA GLY A 511 54.48 -5.57 1.81
C GLY A 511 53.39 -6.53 1.32
N CYS A 512 53.16 -6.55 0.02
CA CYS A 512 52.21 -7.45 -0.64
C CYS A 512 52.62 -7.73 -2.09
N ILE A 513 52.16 -8.86 -2.64
CA ILE A 513 52.23 -9.20 -4.07
C ILE A 513 50.84 -9.42 -4.70
N SER A 514 49.79 -9.50 -3.88
CA SER A 514 48.39 -9.62 -4.32
C SER A 514 47.41 -9.08 -3.27
N ASP A 515 46.18 -8.75 -3.69
CA ASP A 515 45.14 -8.22 -2.79
C ASP A 515 44.77 -9.18 -1.67
N ALA A 516 44.91 -10.49 -1.88
CA ALA A 516 44.60 -11.53 -0.89
C ALA A 516 45.49 -11.46 0.37
N GLN A 517 46.65 -10.80 0.27
CA GLN A 517 47.56 -10.58 1.39
C GLN A 517 47.23 -9.32 2.17
N CYS A 518 46.34 -8.49 1.64
CA CYS A 518 45.86 -7.29 2.30
C CYS A 518 44.55 -7.64 3.03
N GLY A 519 44.41 -7.14 4.27
CA GLY A 519 43.23 -7.40 5.09
C GLY A 519 41.95 -6.83 4.47
N ALA A 520 40.80 -7.10 5.07
CA ALA A 520 39.51 -6.60 4.59
C ALA A 520 39.56 -5.08 4.32
N GLY A 521 39.17 -4.66 3.11
CA GLY A 521 39.15 -3.25 2.68
C GLY A 521 40.48 -2.67 2.19
N MET A 522 41.49 -3.52 1.94
CA MET A 522 42.80 -3.11 1.44
C MET A 522 43.16 -3.90 0.17
N ILE A 523 43.76 -3.23 -0.82
CA ILE A 523 44.28 -3.82 -2.06
C ILE A 523 45.80 -3.63 -2.15
N CYS A 524 46.46 -4.52 -2.87
CA CYS A 524 47.89 -4.47 -3.08
C CYS A 524 48.25 -3.52 -4.24
N ARG A 525 48.87 -2.39 -3.92
CA ARG A 525 49.26 -1.40 -4.93
C ARG A 525 50.72 -0.98 -4.76
N ALA A 526 51.52 -1.26 -5.79
CA ALA A 526 52.96 -0.99 -5.81
C ALA A 526 53.73 -1.66 -4.66
N GLY A 527 53.30 -2.85 -4.24
CA GLY A 527 53.94 -3.63 -3.18
C GLY A 527 53.53 -3.22 -1.76
N GLU A 528 52.56 -2.33 -1.61
CA GLU A 528 52.03 -1.85 -0.32
C GLU A 528 50.51 -2.09 -0.26
N CYS A 529 50.02 -2.55 0.90
CA CYS A 529 48.58 -2.61 1.14
C CYS A 529 48.03 -1.20 1.34
N LYS A 530 47.11 -0.78 0.47
CA LYS A 530 46.44 0.53 0.52
C LYS A 530 44.94 0.33 0.55
N VAL A 531 44.22 1.29 1.15
CA VAL A 531 42.75 1.26 1.17
C VAL A 531 42.22 1.21 -0.26
N GLY A 532 41.33 0.27 -0.52
CA GLY A 532 40.72 0.06 -1.83
C GLY A 532 39.72 -1.09 -1.81
N CYS A 533 39.19 -1.45 -2.98
CA CYS A 533 38.15 -2.45 -3.10
C CYS A 533 38.41 -3.39 -4.28
N THR A 534 37.88 -4.61 -4.22
CA THR A 534 37.83 -5.54 -5.36
C THR A 534 36.40 -5.88 -5.79
N SER A 535 35.39 -5.46 -5.01
CA SER A 535 33.97 -5.58 -5.33
C SER A 535 33.13 -4.56 -4.57
N ASP A 536 31.91 -4.31 -5.04
CA ASP A 536 30.97 -3.35 -4.44
C ASP A 536 30.58 -3.69 -2.99
N SER A 537 30.59 -4.98 -2.63
CA SER A 537 30.29 -5.44 -1.27
C SER A 537 31.27 -4.94 -0.20
N GLN A 538 32.45 -4.45 -0.62
CA GLN A 538 33.48 -3.89 0.25
C GLN A 538 33.35 -2.37 0.41
N CYS A 539 32.42 -1.74 -0.30
CA CYS A 539 32.14 -0.33 -0.21
C CYS A 539 30.88 -0.07 0.63
N THR A 540 30.89 1.02 1.41
CA THR A 540 29.70 1.43 2.16
C THR A 540 28.70 2.05 1.19
N ALA A 541 27.46 1.55 1.16
CA ALA A 541 26.42 2.09 0.30
C ALA A 541 26.26 3.62 0.52
N PRO A 542 26.17 4.44 -0.54
CA PRO A 542 25.91 4.08 -1.95
C PRO A 542 27.14 3.88 -2.85
N ALA A 543 28.37 3.86 -2.30
CA ALA A 543 29.58 3.80 -3.11
C ALA A 543 29.76 2.45 -3.83
N THR A 544 30.23 2.48 -5.08
CA THR A 544 30.54 1.29 -5.89
C THR A 544 32.05 1.16 -6.11
N CYS A 545 32.55 -0.05 -6.34
CA CYS A 545 33.96 -0.29 -6.55
C CYS A 545 34.36 0.02 -7.99
N GLN A 546 35.07 1.12 -8.19
CA GLN A 546 35.56 1.56 -9.50
C GLN A 546 37.08 1.73 -9.47
N ASP A 547 37.77 1.03 -10.36
CA ASP A 547 39.25 1.06 -10.49
C ASP A 547 40.00 0.83 -9.16
N GLY A 548 39.46 -0.04 -8.30
CA GLY A 548 40.05 -0.36 -7.00
C GLY A 548 39.79 0.67 -5.91
N GLN A 549 38.86 1.62 -6.12
CA GLN A 549 38.45 2.63 -5.15
C GLN A 549 36.93 2.65 -4.99
N CYS A 550 36.45 2.81 -3.77
CA CYS A 550 35.03 3.09 -3.53
C CYS A 550 34.71 4.52 -3.99
N ARG A 551 33.82 4.66 -4.97
CA ARG A 551 33.41 5.94 -5.57
C ARG A 551 31.91 6.14 -5.53
#